data_AF-A0A565BED0-F1
#
_entry.id   AF-A0A565BED0-F1
#
_cell.length_a   1.000
_cell.length_b   1.000
_cell.length_c   1.000
_cell.angle_alpha   90.00
_cell.angle_beta   90.00
_cell.angle_gamma   90.00
#
_symmetry.space_group_name_H-M   'P 1'
#
loop_
_entity.id
_entity.type
_entity.pdbx_description
1 polymer ?
#
loop_
_entity_poly.entity_id
_entity_poly.type
_entity_poly.pdbx_seq_one_letter_code
_entity_poly.pdbx_strand_id
1 'polypeptide(L)'
;MLVIDVILSGRRNSSIEKEHCMNPKICKYWIQRYNLFSKYDQGIEIDEEGWYSVTPEEIAIKQAERCRGKMVIDCFSGVGGNTIQFAKVCSSVVAIEIDPVKVEFAMNNAMVYGVANRVDFIVGDFIQLAPSLKGDVLFLSPPWGGPMYNKVESYKMDMLKPRDGYSLFKIAQSITPNIIMFLPRNVDLAQVEELAWLSSPPLTLEIEESCVGGRMKAITAYFS
;
A
#
# COMPACT_ATOMS: atom_id res chain seq x y z
N MET A 1 23.13 35.48 2.16
CA MET A 1 21.90 34.88 2.71
C MET A 1 21.70 33.42 2.24
N LEU A 2 22.78 32.66 1.96
CA LEU A 2 22.70 31.28 1.44
C LEU A 2 23.44 30.24 2.32
N VAL A 3 24.24 30.71 3.29
CA VAL A 3 25.05 29.84 4.16
C VAL A 3 24.30 29.48 5.46
N ILE A 4 23.26 30.24 5.82
CA ILE A 4 22.48 30.00 7.05
C ILE A 4 21.44 28.88 6.84
N ASP A 5 20.83 28.78 5.66
CA ASP A 5 19.81 27.76 5.37
C ASP A 5 20.37 26.32 5.32
N VAL A 6 21.62 26.16 4.86
CA VAL A 6 22.29 24.84 4.83
C VAL A 6 22.67 24.35 6.24
N ILE A 7 22.97 25.28 7.17
CA ILE A 7 23.28 24.92 8.56
C ILE A 7 22.00 24.60 9.35
N LEU A 8 20.87 25.24 9.01
CA LEU A 8 19.57 24.97 9.63
C LEU A 8 18.94 23.66 9.14
N SER A 9 19.11 23.29 7.86
CA SER A 9 18.64 22.00 7.32
C SER A 9 19.42 20.80 7.88
N GLY A 10 20.74 20.92 8.04
CA GLY A 10 21.58 19.88 8.65
C GLY A 10 21.29 19.62 10.13
N ARG A 11 20.88 20.65 10.90
CA ARG A 11 20.52 20.49 12.32
C ARG A 11 19.13 19.88 12.52
N ARG A 12 18.14 20.24 11.70
CA ARG A 12 16.78 19.67 11.76
C ARG A 12 16.74 18.18 11.41
N ASN A 13 17.50 17.75 10.40
CA ASN A 13 17.60 16.33 10.07
C ASN A 13 18.17 15.52 11.24
N SER A 14 19.23 16.02 11.90
CA SER A 14 19.87 15.29 13.00
C SER A 14 18.97 15.06 14.23
N SER A 15 18.00 15.93 14.50
CA SER A 15 17.05 15.78 15.61
C SER A 15 15.94 14.79 15.29
N ILE A 16 15.41 14.82 14.06
CA ILE A 16 14.36 13.90 13.59
C ILE A 16 14.90 12.48 13.45
N GLU A 17 16.12 12.34 12.91
CA GLU A 17 16.81 11.04 12.83
C GLU A 17 17.01 10.42 14.22
N LYS A 18 17.44 11.23 15.19
CA LYS A 18 17.56 10.80 16.59
C LYS A 18 16.21 10.44 17.20
N GLU A 19 15.18 11.22 16.94
CA GLU A 19 13.82 10.96 17.43
C GLU A 19 13.26 9.64 16.89
N HIS A 20 13.37 9.39 15.58
CA HIS A 20 12.92 8.13 14.96
C HIS A 20 13.74 6.92 15.42
N CYS A 21 15.06 7.07 15.55
CA CYS A 21 15.92 6.01 16.06
C CYS A 21 15.61 5.67 17.53
N MET A 22 15.11 6.63 18.30
CA MET A 22 14.78 6.45 19.72
C MET A 22 13.31 6.08 19.94
N ASN A 23 12.41 6.30 18.98
CA ASN A 23 11.01 5.90 19.06
C ASN A 23 10.89 4.37 18.87
N PRO A 24 10.53 3.60 19.92
CA PRO A 24 10.50 2.14 19.84
C PRO A 24 9.49 1.59 18.82
N LYS A 25 8.44 2.37 18.50
CA LYS A 25 7.42 1.98 17.51
C LYS A 25 7.95 2.08 16.09
N ILE A 26 8.79 3.07 15.80
CA ILE A 26 9.22 3.44 14.44
C ILE A 26 10.65 2.97 14.14
N CYS A 27 11.53 2.88 15.13
CA CYS A 27 12.96 2.62 14.96
C CYS A 27 13.27 1.43 14.05
N LYS A 28 12.55 0.31 14.20
CA LYS A 28 12.74 -0.87 13.34
C LYS A 28 12.42 -0.61 11.86
N TYR A 29 11.48 0.29 11.56
CA TYR A 29 11.09 0.69 10.21
C TYR A 29 12.06 1.74 9.66
N TRP A 30 12.47 2.70 10.49
CA TRP A 30 13.47 3.71 10.17
C TRP A 30 14.81 3.10 9.72
N ILE A 31 15.29 2.05 10.40
CA ILE A 31 16.51 1.33 10.01
C ILE A 31 16.36 0.69 8.62
N GLN A 32 15.13 0.31 8.24
CA GLN A 32 14.80 -0.31 6.96
C GLN A 32 14.24 0.69 5.94
N ARG A 33 14.37 2.00 6.16
CA ARG A 33 13.72 3.03 5.32
C ARG A 33 14.04 2.91 3.83
N TYR A 34 15.26 2.49 3.46
CA TYR A 34 15.62 2.26 2.06
C TYR A 34 14.99 1.01 1.43
N ASN A 35 14.53 0.06 2.25
CA ASN A 35 13.71 -1.06 1.77
C ASN A 35 12.24 -0.63 1.57
N LEU A 36 11.80 0.44 2.23
CA LEU A 36 10.46 1.01 2.05
C LEU A 36 10.44 1.95 0.85
N PHE A 37 11.43 2.82 0.75
CA PHE A 37 11.64 3.73 -0.38
C PHE A 37 13.15 3.83 -0.69
N SER A 38 13.57 3.33 -1.84
CA SER A 38 14.95 3.45 -2.31
C SER A 38 15.42 4.90 -2.43
N LYS A 39 14.49 5.83 -2.69
CA LYS A 39 14.72 7.28 -2.77
C LYS A 39 14.44 8.05 -1.48
N TYR A 40 14.44 7.39 -0.30
CA TYR A 40 14.05 8.03 0.97
C TYR A 40 14.65 9.43 1.20
N ASP A 41 15.97 9.56 1.05
CA ASP A 41 16.68 10.83 1.30
C ASP A 41 16.45 11.93 0.24
N GLN A 42 15.63 11.67 -0.79
CA GLN A 42 15.30 12.62 -1.86
C GLN A 42 14.02 13.43 -1.55
N GLY A 43 13.53 13.37 -0.31
CA GLY A 43 12.36 14.13 0.14
C GLY A 43 11.10 13.28 0.31
N ILE A 44 11.23 12.00 0.66
CA ILE A 44 10.06 11.16 0.97
C ILE A 44 9.41 11.62 2.28
N GLU A 45 8.08 11.68 2.25
CA GLU A 45 7.25 12.04 3.39
C GLU A 45 6.45 10.80 3.85
N ILE A 46 6.43 10.59 5.18
CA ILE A 46 5.83 9.42 5.80
C ILE A 46 5.43 9.75 7.24
N ASP A 47 4.20 9.40 7.62
CA ASP A 47 3.69 9.55 8.98
C ASP A 47 3.87 8.29 9.83
N GLU A 48 3.47 8.34 11.11
CA GLU A 48 3.58 7.20 12.03
C GLU A 48 2.91 5.94 11.47
N GLU A 49 1.75 6.08 10.82
CA GLU A 49 1.06 4.95 10.20
C GLU A 49 1.78 4.45 8.94
N GLY A 50 2.22 5.36 8.06
CA GLY A 50 2.93 5.00 6.85
C GLY A 50 4.14 4.10 7.13
N TRP A 51 4.86 4.34 8.23
CA TRP A 51 6.05 3.53 8.60
C TRP A 51 5.78 2.04 8.72
N TYR A 52 4.61 1.65 9.22
CA TYR A 52 4.26 0.24 9.39
C TYR A 52 3.31 -0.32 8.33
N SER A 53 2.62 0.56 7.59
CA SER A 53 1.64 0.17 6.58
C SER A 53 2.21 0.16 5.16
N VAL A 54 3.27 0.92 4.87
CA VAL A 54 3.82 0.98 3.51
C VAL A 54 4.42 -0.37 3.09
N THR A 55 4.02 -0.83 1.92
CA THR A 55 4.57 -2.04 1.30
C THR A 55 6.05 -1.83 0.97
N PRO A 56 6.95 -2.74 1.37
CA PRO A 56 8.36 -2.67 0.97
C PRO A 56 8.49 -2.58 -0.56
N GLU A 57 9.41 -1.72 -1.04
CA GLU A 57 9.52 -1.35 -2.45
C GLU A 57 9.68 -2.57 -3.38
N GLU A 58 10.48 -3.56 -2.96
CA GLU A 58 10.68 -4.80 -3.72
C GLU A 58 9.39 -5.60 -3.94
N ILE A 59 8.52 -5.65 -2.92
CA ILE A 59 7.22 -6.34 -3.02
C ILE A 59 6.28 -5.54 -3.94
N ALA A 60 6.22 -4.22 -3.75
CA ALA A 60 5.38 -3.34 -4.56
C ALA A 60 5.77 -3.39 -6.06
N ILE A 61 7.08 -3.51 -6.37
CA ILE A 61 7.56 -3.70 -7.75
C ILE A 61 7.00 -5.00 -8.35
N LYS A 62 7.10 -6.13 -7.64
CA LYS A 62 6.60 -7.43 -8.12
C LYS A 62 5.09 -7.40 -8.37
N GLN A 63 4.33 -6.81 -7.45
CA GLN A 63 2.89 -6.61 -7.60
C GLN A 63 2.56 -5.75 -8.83
N ALA A 64 3.30 -4.66 -9.05
CA ALA A 64 3.10 -3.77 -10.19
C ALA A 64 3.39 -4.44 -11.54
N GLU A 65 4.39 -5.32 -11.62
CA GLU A 65 4.71 -6.07 -12.85
C GLU A 65 3.55 -6.95 -13.33
N ARG A 66 2.73 -7.48 -12.41
CA ARG A 66 1.51 -8.26 -12.73
C ARG A 66 0.42 -7.40 -13.39
N CYS A 67 0.52 -6.09 -13.28
CA CYS A 67 -0.44 -5.11 -13.79
C CYS A 67 0.06 -4.31 -15.00
N ARG A 68 1.22 -4.69 -15.58
CA ARG A 68 1.85 -3.95 -16.67
C ARG A 68 0.87 -3.62 -17.81
N GLY A 69 0.83 -2.35 -18.21
CA GLY A 69 -0.03 -1.84 -19.28
C GLY A 69 -1.52 -1.69 -18.95
N LYS A 70 -1.97 -2.05 -17.74
CA LYS A 70 -3.37 -1.94 -17.29
C LYS A 70 -3.64 -0.62 -16.55
N MET A 71 -4.89 -0.20 -16.46
CA MET A 71 -5.33 0.86 -15.54
C MET A 71 -5.59 0.26 -14.16
N VAL A 72 -4.86 0.72 -13.14
CA VAL A 72 -4.96 0.20 -11.77
C VAL A 72 -5.68 1.20 -10.87
N ILE A 73 -6.58 0.71 -10.04
CA ILE A 73 -7.15 1.47 -8.93
C ILE A 73 -6.51 0.98 -7.63
N ASP A 74 -5.66 1.81 -7.04
CA ASP A 74 -5.12 1.61 -5.70
C ASP A 74 -6.14 2.15 -4.68
N CYS A 75 -6.88 1.25 -4.05
CA CYS A 75 -8.08 1.59 -3.29
C CYS A 75 -7.79 2.14 -1.89
N PHE A 76 -6.56 1.95 -1.39
CA PHE A 76 -6.10 2.33 -0.05
C PHE A 76 -4.63 2.76 -0.14
N SER A 77 -4.38 3.81 -0.91
CA SER A 77 -3.05 4.14 -1.40
C SER A 77 -2.05 4.57 -0.32
N GLY A 78 -2.52 4.97 0.87
CA GLY A 78 -1.68 5.40 1.97
C GLY A 78 -0.71 6.50 1.54
N VAL A 79 0.58 6.32 1.83
CA VAL A 79 1.65 7.25 1.41
C VAL A 79 2.20 6.97 0.00
N GLY A 80 1.51 6.14 -0.79
CA GLY A 80 1.78 5.92 -2.21
C GLY A 80 2.80 4.82 -2.56
N GLY A 81 3.18 3.96 -1.62
CA GLY A 81 4.20 2.92 -1.85
C GLY A 81 3.90 2.03 -3.07
N ASN A 82 2.68 1.48 -3.13
CA ASN A 82 2.20 0.67 -4.26
C ASN A 82 1.89 1.52 -5.50
N THR A 83 1.11 2.59 -5.31
CA THR A 83 0.78 3.60 -6.34
C THR A 83 1.99 4.00 -7.19
N ILE A 84 3.14 4.30 -6.57
CA ILE A 84 4.36 4.69 -7.27
C ILE A 84 4.86 3.59 -8.20
N GLN A 85 4.87 2.33 -7.76
CA GLN A 85 5.34 1.22 -8.58
C GLN A 85 4.35 0.89 -9.70
N PHE A 86 3.05 0.96 -9.43
CA PHE A 86 2.03 0.85 -10.48
C PHE A 86 2.24 1.92 -11.55
N ALA A 87 2.43 3.19 -11.16
CA ALA A 87 2.61 4.30 -12.09
C ALA A 87 3.84 4.16 -13.01
N LYS A 88 4.86 3.39 -12.60
CA LYS A 88 6.03 3.11 -13.46
C LYS A 88 5.71 2.20 -14.64
N VAL A 89 4.79 1.25 -14.50
CA VAL A 89 4.61 0.13 -15.46
C VAL A 89 3.18 -0.04 -16.00
N CYS A 90 2.19 0.47 -15.29
CA CYS A 90 0.77 0.48 -15.67
C CYS A 90 0.51 1.58 -16.69
N SER A 91 -0.67 1.59 -17.34
CA SER A 91 -1.03 2.66 -18.28
C SER A 91 -1.32 3.97 -17.53
N SER A 92 -2.13 3.88 -16.47
CA SER A 92 -2.51 4.95 -15.53
C SER A 92 -2.88 4.36 -14.17
N VAL A 93 -2.91 5.19 -13.14
CA VAL A 93 -3.29 4.80 -11.77
C VAL A 93 -4.31 5.77 -11.21
N VAL A 94 -5.36 5.27 -10.57
CA VAL A 94 -6.21 6.05 -9.66
C VAL A 94 -5.85 5.66 -8.24
N ALA A 95 -5.36 6.61 -7.45
CA ALA A 95 -4.94 6.40 -6.07
C ALA A 95 -5.95 7.03 -5.12
N ILE A 96 -6.65 6.20 -4.35
CA ILE A 96 -7.70 6.62 -3.42
C ILE A 96 -7.16 6.51 -2.01
N GLU A 97 -7.35 7.54 -1.20
CA GLU A 97 -7.05 7.52 0.22
C GLU A 97 -8.02 8.44 0.97
N ILE A 98 -8.48 8.00 2.14
CA ILE A 98 -9.51 8.71 2.90
C ILE A 98 -8.91 9.89 3.67
N ASP A 99 -7.64 9.77 4.07
CA ASP A 99 -6.90 10.83 4.76
C ASP A 99 -6.28 11.81 3.75
N PRO A 100 -6.71 13.08 3.72
CA PRO A 100 -6.15 14.08 2.80
C PRO A 100 -4.65 14.30 3.01
N VAL A 101 -4.13 14.15 4.23
CA VAL A 101 -2.71 14.32 4.52
C VAL A 101 -1.88 13.20 3.89
N LYS A 102 -2.40 11.96 3.90
CA LYS A 102 -1.75 10.84 3.20
C LYS A 102 -1.77 11.01 1.69
N VAL A 103 -2.83 11.60 1.13
CA VAL A 103 -2.86 11.96 -0.29
C VAL A 103 -1.76 12.97 -0.62
N GLU A 104 -1.55 14.00 0.20
CA GLU A 104 -0.44 14.95 0.02
C GLU A 104 0.93 14.24 0.05
N PHE A 105 1.14 13.32 0.99
CA PHE A 105 2.36 12.49 1.03
C PHE A 105 2.51 11.63 -0.21
N ALA A 106 1.46 10.95 -0.67
CA ALA A 106 1.48 10.12 -1.86
C ALA A 106 1.80 10.93 -3.12
N MET A 107 1.23 12.14 -3.25
CA MET A 107 1.57 13.08 -4.33
C MET A 107 3.03 13.48 -4.29
N ASN A 108 3.55 13.91 -3.13
CA ASN A 108 4.95 14.27 -2.95
C ASN A 108 5.89 13.09 -3.29
N ASN A 109 5.62 11.92 -2.74
CA ASN A 109 6.42 10.73 -2.98
C ASN A 109 6.39 10.34 -4.46
N ALA A 110 5.26 10.44 -5.14
CA ALA A 110 5.19 10.22 -6.59
C ALA A 110 5.97 11.27 -7.40
N MET A 111 6.07 12.52 -6.95
CA MET A 111 6.93 13.54 -7.56
C MET A 111 8.41 13.19 -7.40
N VAL A 112 8.83 12.75 -6.21
CA VAL A 112 10.21 12.27 -5.95
C VAL A 112 10.59 11.10 -6.89
N TYR A 113 9.65 10.21 -7.18
CA TYR A 113 9.85 9.11 -8.12
C TYR A 113 9.66 9.50 -9.61
N GLY A 114 9.20 10.71 -9.90
CA GLY A 114 9.02 11.23 -11.26
C GLY A 114 7.82 10.61 -12.00
N VAL A 115 6.80 10.15 -11.28
CA VAL A 115 5.63 9.44 -11.83
C VAL A 115 4.29 10.09 -11.49
N ALA A 116 4.27 11.22 -10.77
CA ALA A 116 3.05 11.89 -10.33
C ALA A 116 2.07 12.21 -11.48
N ASN A 117 2.58 12.51 -12.68
CA ASN A 117 1.77 12.81 -13.86
C ASN A 117 1.02 11.58 -14.45
N ARG A 118 1.18 10.40 -13.85
CA ARG A 118 0.53 9.15 -14.26
C ARG A 118 -0.51 8.68 -13.24
N VAL A 119 -0.76 9.49 -12.21
CA VAL A 119 -1.61 9.15 -11.09
C VAL A 119 -2.68 10.21 -10.90
N ASP A 120 -3.93 9.79 -10.90
CA ASP A 120 -5.08 10.58 -10.47
C ASP A 120 -5.30 10.32 -8.97
N PHE A 121 -4.96 11.29 -8.13
CA PHE A 121 -5.10 11.19 -6.68
C PHE A 121 -6.49 11.68 -6.24
N ILE A 122 -7.15 10.89 -5.41
CA ILE A 122 -8.50 11.16 -4.91
C ILE A 122 -8.52 11.05 -3.40
N VAL A 123 -8.88 12.16 -2.73
CA VAL A 123 -9.27 12.14 -1.32
C VAL A 123 -10.69 11.60 -1.25
N GLY A 124 -10.89 10.41 -0.67
CA GLY A 124 -12.23 9.84 -0.54
C GLY A 124 -12.27 8.42 0.03
N ASP A 125 -13.49 8.00 0.36
CA ASP A 125 -13.77 6.64 0.80
C ASP A 125 -14.00 5.74 -0.43
N PHE A 126 -13.08 4.80 -0.68
CA PHE A 126 -13.21 3.81 -1.75
C PHE A 126 -14.58 3.14 -1.79
N ILE A 127 -15.16 2.80 -0.64
CA ILE A 127 -16.45 2.12 -0.56
C ILE A 127 -17.57 2.98 -1.17
N GLN A 128 -17.51 4.29 -0.93
CA GLN A 128 -18.50 5.24 -1.45
C GLN A 128 -18.27 5.57 -2.92
N LEU A 129 -17.00 5.57 -3.36
CA LEU A 129 -16.62 5.86 -4.73
C LEU A 129 -16.86 4.67 -5.68
N ALA A 130 -16.79 3.44 -5.17
CA ALA A 130 -16.82 2.21 -5.94
C ALA A 130 -17.87 2.14 -7.07
N PRO A 131 -19.14 2.55 -6.87
CA PRO A 131 -20.15 2.50 -7.94
C PRO A 131 -19.83 3.37 -9.17
N SER A 132 -18.93 4.35 -9.04
CA SER A 132 -18.53 5.26 -10.12
C SER A 132 -17.20 4.89 -10.78
N LEU A 133 -16.46 3.96 -10.18
CA LEU A 133 -15.11 3.60 -10.62
C LEU A 133 -15.15 2.63 -11.80
N LYS A 134 -14.17 2.75 -12.68
CA LYS A 134 -13.89 1.81 -13.76
C LYS A 134 -12.38 1.65 -13.89
N GLY A 135 -11.90 0.41 -13.91
CA GLY A 135 -10.48 0.09 -14.03
C GLY A 135 -10.29 -1.36 -14.39
N ASP A 136 -9.11 -1.69 -14.91
CA ASP A 136 -8.79 -3.06 -15.32
C ASP A 136 -8.49 -3.94 -14.10
N VAL A 137 -7.79 -3.40 -13.11
CA VAL A 137 -7.36 -4.09 -11.89
C VAL A 137 -7.63 -3.24 -10.66
N LEU A 138 -8.14 -3.87 -9.59
CA LEU A 138 -8.22 -3.27 -8.27
C LEU A 138 -7.12 -3.82 -7.37
N PHE A 139 -6.35 -2.93 -6.74
CA PHE A 139 -5.42 -3.28 -5.68
C PHE A 139 -6.00 -2.88 -4.32
N LEU A 140 -6.11 -3.85 -3.42
CA LEU A 140 -6.65 -3.71 -2.07
C LEU A 140 -5.55 -3.95 -1.05
N SER A 141 -5.09 -2.90 -0.39
CA SER A 141 -4.23 -2.97 0.81
C SER A 141 -4.91 -2.25 1.99
N PRO A 142 -6.08 -2.73 2.45
CA PRO A 142 -6.83 -2.08 3.53
C PRO A 142 -6.05 -2.10 4.85
N PRO A 143 -6.40 -1.22 5.82
CA PRO A 143 -5.80 -1.26 7.15
C PRO A 143 -5.97 -2.60 7.87
N TRP A 144 -4.86 -3.16 8.36
CA TRP A 144 -4.84 -4.44 9.09
C TRP A 144 -5.02 -4.29 10.61
N GLY A 145 -5.14 -3.06 11.13
CA GLY A 145 -5.15 -2.78 12.58
C GLY A 145 -3.77 -2.48 13.16
N GLY A 146 -2.81 -2.05 12.31
CA GLY A 146 -1.46 -1.68 12.71
C GLY A 146 -0.61 -2.87 13.20
N PRO A 147 0.58 -2.63 13.77
CA PRO A 147 1.57 -3.68 14.06
C PRO A 147 1.09 -4.83 14.97
N MET A 148 -0.06 -4.68 15.63
CA MET A 148 -0.66 -5.63 16.56
C MET A 148 -1.37 -6.79 15.83
N TYR A 149 -1.56 -6.72 14.51
CA TYR A 149 -2.11 -7.81 13.70
C TYR A 149 -1.34 -9.12 13.88
N ASN A 150 -0.06 -9.05 14.23
CA ASN A 150 0.81 -10.21 14.43
C ASN A 150 0.66 -10.90 15.80
N LYS A 151 -0.18 -10.35 16.69
CA LYS A 151 -0.46 -10.93 18.01
C LYS A 151 -1.58 -11.97 17.97
N VAL A 152 -2.34 -12.04 16.88
CA VAL A 152 -3.31 -13.11 16.65
C VAL A 152 -2.64 -14.24 15.88
N GLU A 153 -2.98 -15.48 16.22
CA GLU A 153 -2.43 -16.67 15.56
C GLU A 153 -2.90 -16.77 14.10
N SER A 154 -4.20 -16.56 13.89
CA SER A 154 -4.85 -16.55 12.57
C SER A 154 -5.62 -15.25 12.40
N TYR A 155 -5.23 -14.45 11.40
CA TYR A 155 -5.86 -13.20 11.05
C TYR A 155 -7.08 -13.48 10.17
N LYS A 156 -8.27 -13.20 10.71
CA LYS A 156 -9.54 -13.47 10.04
C LYS A 156 -9.98 -12.29 9.17
N MET A 157 -10.70 -12.57 8.09
CA MET A 157 -11.13 -11.54 7.13
C MET A 157 -12.07 -10.49 7.73
N ASP A 158 -12.80 -10.81 8.80
CA ASP A 158 -13.64 -9.86 9.55
C ASP A 158 -12.84 -8.80 10.35
N MET A 159 -11.55 -9.03 10.54
CA MET A 159 -10.64 -8.10 11.23
C MET A 159 -10.22 -6.92 10.35
N LEU A 160 -10.38 -7.02 9.02
CA LEU A 160 -10.07 -5.93 8.11
C LEU A 160 -10.96 -4.70 8.37
N LYS A 161 -10.41 -3.53 8.06
CA LYS A 161 -11.10 -2.25 8.12
C LYS A 161 -11.02 -1.55 6.77
N PRO A 162 -11.93 -0.63 6.44
CA PRO A 162 -13.10 -0.17 7.22
C PRO A 162 -14.33 -1.10 7.14
N ARG A 163 -14.24 -2.19 6.39
CA ARG A 163 -15.22 -3.29 6.31
C ARG A 163 -14.49 -4.62 6.36
N ASP A 164 -15.24 -5.68 6.64
CA ASP A 164 -14.71 -7.04 6.54
C ASP A 164 -14.27 -7.36 5.10
N GLY A 165 -13.34 -8.30 4.99
CA GLY A 165 -12.73 -8.70 3.73
C GLY A 165 -13.71 -9.24 2.70
N TYR A 166 -14.79 -9.92 3.12
CA TYR A 166 -15.81 -10.42 2.18
C TYR A 166 -16.60 -9.27 1.58
N SER A 167 -17.00 -8.29 2.39
CA SER A 167 -17.68 -7.08 1.93
C SER A 167 -16.78 -6.25 1.02
N LEU A 168 -15.52 -6.03 1.40
CA LEU A 168 -14.54 -5.30 0.56
C LEU A 168 -14.32 -6.00 -0.79
N PHE A 169 -14.16 -7.32 -0.77
CA PHE A 169 -13.97 -8.10 -1.98
C PHE A 169 -15.19 -8.03 -2.91
N LYS A 170 -16.41 -8.14 -2.38
CA LYS A 170 -17.65 -7.98 -3.16
C LYS A 170 -17.77 -6.60 -3.79
N ILE A 171 -17.40 -5.54 -3.06
CA ILE A 171 -17.38 -4.18 -3.60
C ILE A 171 -16.38 -4.11 -4.76
N ALA A 172 -15.17 -4.62 -4.59
CA ALA A 172 -14.15 -4.62 -5.64
C ALA A 172 -14.58 -5.44 -6.88
N GLN A 173 -15.16 -6.61 -6.65
CA GLN A 173 -15.68 -7.48 -7.70
C GLN A 173 -16.81 -6.84 -8.53
N SER A 174 -17.57 -5.92 -7.94
CA SER A 174 -18.59 -5.17 -8.69
C SER A 174 -18.00 -4.24 -9.76
N ILE A 175 -16.70 -3.95 -9.69
CA ILE A 175 -15.97 -3.10 -10.64
C ILE A 175 -15.20 -3.95 -11.66
N THR A 176 -14.47 -4.97 -11.22
CA THR A 176 -13.66 -5.86 -12.09
C THR A 176 -13.42 -7.22 -11.42
N PRO A 177 -13.31 -8.33 -12.18
CA PRO A 177 -12.88 -9.61 -11.63
C PRO A 177 -11.38 -9.65 -11.27
N ASN A 178 -10.56 -8.75 -11.85
CA ASN A 178 -9.11 -8.74 -11.61
C ASN A 178 -8.77 -7.98 -10.32
N ILE A 179 -8.62 -8.70 -9.22
CA ILE A 179 -8.41 -8.11 -7.89
C ILE A 179 -7.08 -8.61 -7.33
N ILE A 180 -6.33 -7.72 -6.70
CA ILE A 180 -5.13 -8.05 -5.94
C ILE A 180 -5.38 -7.64 -4.49
N MET A 181 -5.27 -8.58 -3.56
CA MET A 181 -5.34 -8.28 -2.12
C MET A 181 -3.97 -8.46 -1.49
N PHE A 182 -3.48 -7.42 -0.81
CA PHE A 182 -2.30 -7.47 0.02
C PHE A 182 -2.71 -7.66 1.49
N LEU A 183 -2.33 -8.80 2.06
CA LEU A 183 -2.90 -9.32 3.29
C LEU A 183 -1.83 -9.65 4.34
N PRO A 184 -2.19 -9.65 5.64
CA PRO A 184 -1.30 -10.11 6.69
C PRO A 184 -0.74 -11.50 6.42
N ARG A 185 0.53 -11.71 6.74
CA ARG A 185 1.21 -13.01 6.60
C ARG A 185 0.57 -14.17 7.36
N ASN A 186 -0.25 -13.88 8.37
CA ASN A 186 -0.97 -14.84 9.20
C ASN A 186 -2.46 -14.89 8.84
N VAL A 187 -2.86 -14.39 7.65
CA VAL A 187 -4.26 -14.47 7.18
C VAL A 187 -4.72 -15.92 7.07
N ASP A 188 -5.98 -16.16 7.40
CA ASP A 188 -6.61 -17.45 7.17
C ASP A 188 -6.78 -17.71 5.67
N LEU A 189 -5.92 -18.56 5.11
CA LEU A 189 -5.91 -18.86 3.68
C LEU A 189 -7.21 -19.54 3.22
N ALA A 190 -7.90 -20.30 4.08
CA ALA A 190 -9.17 -20.91 3.71
C ALA A 190 -10.23 -19.83 3.44
N GLN A 191 -10.23 -18.73 4.22
CA GLN A 191 -11.12 -17.60 3.97
C GLN A 191 -10.77 -16.84 2.69
N VAL A 192 -9.50 -16.81 2.30
CA VAL A 192 -9.06 -16.22 1.02
C VAL A 192 -9.53 -17.07 -0.16
N GLU A 193 -9.41 -18.40 -0.06
CA GLU A 193 -9.91 -19.36 -1.05
C GLU A 193 -11.45 -19.29 -1.21
N GLU A 194 -12.17 -19.12 -0.09
CA GLU A 194 -13.62 -18.92 -0.10
C GLU A 194 -14.05 -17.70 -0.94
N LEU A 195 -13.27 -16.60 -0.94
CA LEU A 195 -13.60 -15.43 -1.78
C LEU A 195 -13.64 -15.78 -3.27
N ALA A 196 -12.66 -16.55 -3.74
CA ALA A 196 -12.59 -16.98 -5.12
C ALA A 196 -13.73 -17.95 -5.46
N TRP A 197 -14.01 -18.90 -4.57
CA TRP A 197 -15.03 -19.93 -4.75
C TRP A 197 -16.46 -19.39 -4.73
N LEU A 198 -16.76 -18.43 -3.84
CA LEU A 198 -18.09 -17.84 -3.67
C LEU A 198 -18.41 -16.77 -4.73
N SER A 199 -17.45 -16.42 -5.58
CA SER A 199 -17.65 -15.52 -6.71
C SER A 199 -18.56 -16.16 -7.77
N SER A 200 -19.28 -15.35 -8.53
CA SER A 200 -20.14 -15.83 -9.63
C SER A 200 -19.85 -15.08 -10.93
N PRO A 201 -19.21 -15.72 -11.92
CA PRO A 201 -18.60 -17.06 -11.84
C PRO A 201 -17.46 -17.13 -10.82
N PRO A 202 -17.07 -18.34 -10.34
CA PRO A 202 -15.90 -18.50 -9.48
C PRO A 202 -14.65 -17.92 -10.15
N LEU A 203 -13.83 -17.22 -9.36
CA LEU A 203 -12.58 -16.64 -9.84
C LEU A 203 -11.44 -17.63 -9.65
N THR A 204 -10.42 -17.49 -10.48
CA THR A 204 -9.12 -18.13 -10.24
C THR A 204 -8.39 -17.41 -9.10
N LEU A 205 -7.58 -18.14 -8.34
CA LEU A 205 -6.80 -17.60 -7.22
C LEU A 205 -5.35 -18.10 -7.30
N GLU A 206 -4.42 -17.16 -7.30
CA GLU A 206 -2.99 -17.38 -7.10
C GLU A 206 -2.55 -16.72 -5.78
N ILE A 207 -1.86 -17.46 -4.92
CA ILE A 207 -1.35 -16.96 -3.63
C ILE A 207 0.17 -16.90 -3.71
N GLU A 208 0.74 -15.74 -3.38
CA GLU A 208 2.17 -15.50 -3.33
C GLU A 208 2.61 -15.06 -1.92
N GLU A 209 3.68 -15.68 -1.42
CA GLU A 209 4.35 -15.23 -0.20
C GLU A 209 5.25 -14.02 -0.48
N SER A 210 4.87 -12.85 0.02
CA SER A 210 5.65 -11.64 -0.17
C SER A 210 6.80 -11.57 0.84
N CYS A 211 8.01 -11.86 0.38
CA CYS A 211 9.23 -11.92 1.19
C CYS A 211 10.17 -10.73 0.96
N VAL A 212 10.87 -10.31 2.02
CA VAL A 212 12.02 -9.39 1.94
C VAL A 212 13.18 -10.00 2.71
N GLY A 213 14.33 -10.16 2.05
CA GLY A 213 15.52 -10.77 2.68
C GLY A 213 15.27 -12.18 3.22
N GLY A 214 14.49 -12.99 2.50
CA GLY A 214 14.13 -14.36 2.90
C GLY A 214 13.13 -14.47 4.05
N ARG A 215 12.56 -13.35 4.52
CA ARG A 215 11.52 -13.34 5.57
C ARG A 215 10.18 -12.92 5.00
N MET A 216 9.17 -13.74 5.23
CA MET A 216 7.78 -13.44 4.88
C MET A 216 7.28 -12.18 5.61
N LYS A 217 6.74 -11.25 4.84
CA LYS A 217 6.14 -10.00 5.32
C LYS A 217 4.61 -10.06 5.27
N ALA A 218 4.08 -10.63 4.20
CA ALA A 218 2.66 -10.61 3.86
C ALA A 218 2.32 -11.73 2.87
N ILE A 219 1.03 -11.88 2.58
CA ILE A 219 0.50 -12.68 1.48
C ILE A 219 -0.04 -11.71 0.42
N THR A 220 0.22 -11.98 -0.86
CA THR A 220 -0.49 -11.35 -1.97
C THR A 220 -1.38 -12.39 -2.64
N ALA A 221 -2.68 -12.10 -2.73
CA ALA A 221 -3.65 -12.93 -3.42
C ALA A 221 -4.08 -12.25 -4.72
N TYR A 222 -3.96 -12.96 -5.84
CA TYR A 222 -4.35 -12.48 -7.16
C TYR A 222 -5.58 -13.26 -7.64
N PHE A 223 -6.64 -12.53 -7.97
CA PHE A 223 -7.90 -13.05 -8.46
C PHE A 223 -8.12 -12.64 -9.93
N SER A 224 -8.62 -13.54 -10.76
CA SER A 224 -8.99 -13.27 -12.16
C SER A 224 -10.06 -14.20 -12.73
#